data_AF-A0A8D2G359-F1
#
_entry.id   AF-A0A8D2G359-F1
#
_cell.length_a   1.000
_cell.length_b   1.000
_cell.length_c   1.000
_cell.angle_alpha   90.00
_cell.angle_beta   90.00
_cell.angle_gamma   90.00
#
_symmetry.space_group_name_H-M   'P 1'
#
loop_
_entity.id
_entity.type
_entity.pdbx_description
1 polymer ?
#
loop_
_entity_poly.entity_id
_entity_poly.type
_entity_poly.pdbx_seq_one_letter_code
_entity_poly.pdbx_strand_id
1 'polypeptide(L)'
;MLTLASKLKRDDGLKGSRTAATASDSTRRVSVRDKLLVKEVAELEANLPCTCKVHFPDPNKLHCFQLTVTPDEGYYQGGKFQFETEVPDAYNMVPPKVKCLTKIWHPNITETGEICLSLLREHSIDGTGWAPTRTLKDVVWGLNSLFTDLLNFDDPLNIEAAEHHLRDKEDFRNKVDDYIKRYAR
;
A
#
# COMPACT_ATOMS: atom_id res chain seq x y z
N MET A 1 5.84 25.99 -7.52
CA MET A 1 4.93 25.17 -6.68
C MET A 1 5.69 24.75 -5.43
N LEU A 2 5.21 25.10 -4.24
CA LEU A 2 5.88 24.84 -2.97
C LEU A 2 5.46 23.46 -2.44
N THR A 3 6.36 22.48 -2.49
CA THR A 3 6.12 21.11 -2.00
C THR A 3 6.18 21.05 -0.47
N LEU A 4 5.57 20.03 0.15
CA LEU A 4 5.56 19.83 1.62
C LEU A 4 6.98 19.84 2.24
N ALA A 5 7.98 19.34 1.49
CA ALA A 5 9.40 19.41 1.85
C ALA A 5 9.92 20.86 2.05
N SER A 6 9.40 21.82 1.28
CA SER A 6 9.74 23.24 1.40
C SER A 6 9.05 23.95 2.58
N LYS A 7 8.04 23.31 3.19
CA LYS A 7 7.45 23.76 4.47
C LYS A 7 8.28 23.25 5.65
N LEU A 8 8.82 22.03 5.58
CA LEU A 8 9.68 21.44 6.61
C LEU A 8 11.01 22.20 6.80
N LYS A 9 11.66 22.63 5.71
CA LYS A 9 12.92 23.40 5.77
C LYS A 9 12.79 24.80 6.40
N ARG A 10 11.59 25.36 6.51
CA ARG A 10 11.38 26.69 7.09
C ARG A 10 11.31 26.68 8.62
N ASP A 11 11.06 25.53 9.23
CA ASP A 11 10.85 25.40 10.69
C ASP A 11 12.16 25.39 11.48
N ASP A 12 13.30 25.03 10.86
CA ASP A 12 14.62 24.95 11.53
C ASP A 12 15.33 26.33 11.70
N GLY A 13 14.72 27.43 11.25
CA GLY A 13 15.44 28.69 10.99
C GLY A 13 15.21 29.88 11.92
N LEU A 14 14.28 29.88 12.89
CA LEU A 14 13.97 31.11 13.64
C LEU A 14 14.09 30.98 15.17
N LYS A 15 15.25 31.40 15.68
CA LYS A 15 15.41 31.90 17.05
C LYS A 15 15.31 33.43 17.06
N GLY A 16 14.29 33.96 17.73
CA GLY A 16 14.30 35.26 18.41
C GLY A 16 13.73 36.47 17.67
N SER A 17 12.51 36.90 18.04
CA SER A 17 12.22 38.21 18.68
C SER A 17 10.70 38.44 18.74
N ARG A 18 10.22 38.98 19.86
CA ARG A 18 8.79 39.24 20.14
C ARG A 18 8.30 40.50 19.44
N THR A 19 7.11 40.46 18.85
CA THR A 19 6.11 41.55 18.87
C THR A 19 4.76 41.03 18.41
N ALA A 20 3.69 41.53 19.03
CA ALA A 20 2.31 41.07 18.88
C ALA A 20 1.64 41.66 17.64
N ALA A 21 0.99 40.81 16.83
CA ALA A 21 -0.12 41.18 15.97
C ALA A 21 -0.95 39.92 15.64
N THR A 22 -2.26 40.08 15.73
CA THR A 22 -3.30 39.07 15.50
C THR A 22 -3.34 38.63 14.03
N ALA A 23 -2.92 37.39 13.78
CA ALA A 23 -3.41 36.55 12.71
C ALA A 23 -3.36 35.10 13.22
N SER A 24 -4.45 34.36 13.08
CA SER A 24 -4.56 32.95 13.41
C SER A 24 -3.73 32.11 12.42
N ASP A 25 -2.42 32.28 12.42
CA ASP A 25 -1.49 31.36 11.77
C ASP A 25 -1.00 30.38 12.84
N SER A 26 -1.88 29.45 13.20
CA SER A 26 -1.45 28.26 13.91
C SER A 26 -0.49 27.51 13.00
N THR A 27 0.82 27.71 13.19
CA THR A 27 1.87 26.83 12.67
C THR A 27 1.53 25.41 13.12
N ARG A 28 0.78 24.69 12.27
CA ARG A 28 0.31 23.34 12.54
C ARG A 28 1.56 22.48 12.70
N ARG A 29 1.88 22.13 13.95
CA ARG A 29 2.97 21.22 14.29
C ARG A 29 2.83 19.98 13.40
N VAL A 30 3.83 19.70 12.59
CA VAL A 30 3.81 18.56 11.65
C VAL A 30 3.59 17.28 12.45
N SER A 31 2.58 16.49 12.07
CA SER A 31 2.22 15.26 12.76
C SER A 31 3.36 14.23 12.68
N VAL A 32 3.40 13.28 13.62
CA VAL A 32 4.40 12.20 13.59
C VAL A 32 4.31 11.41 12.28
N ARG A 33 3.08 11.07 11.86
CA ARG A 33 2.81 10.43 10.56
C ARG A 33 3.45 11.21 9.43
N ASP A 34 3.17 12.51 9.30
CA ASP A 34 3.63 13.28 8.14
C ASP A 34 5.16 13.39 8.09
N LYS A 35 5.83 13.43 9.25
CA LYS A 35 7.30 13.37 9.32
C LYS A 35 7.85 12.03 8.82
N LEU A 36 7.20 10.92 9.21
CA LEU A 36 7.59 9.58 8.75
C LEU A 36 7.36 9.45 7.24
N LEU A 37 6.18 9.84 6.75
CA LEU A 37 5.80 9.73 5.34
C LEU A 37 6.75 10.49 4.41
N VAL A 38 7.23 11.67 4.79
CA VAL A 38 8.19 12.42 3.95
C VAL A 38 9.48 11.63 3.71
N LYS A 39 9.96 10.90 4.72
CA LYS A 39 11.14 10.05 4.59
C LYS A 39 10.81 8.76 3.85
N GLU A 40 9.75 8.07 4.26
CA GLU A 40 9.40 6.75 3.73
C GLU A 40 8.95 6.79 2.28
N VAL A 41 8.24 7.83 1.83
CA VAL A 41 7.84 7.96 0.41
C VAL A 41 9.06 8.15 -0.48
N ALA A 42 10.04 8.95 -0.06
CA ALA A 42 11.28 9.13 -0.80
C ALA A 42 12.09 7.82 -0.87
N GLU A 43 12.14 7.06 0.22
CA GLU A 43 12.77 5.73 0.25
C GLU A 43 11.99 4.72 -0.60
N LEU A 44 10.66 4.78 -0.58
CA LEU A 44 9.79 3.89 -1.35
C LEU A 44 10.08 4.02 -2.85
N GLU A 45 10.02 5.24 -3.41
CA GLU A 45 10.24 5.49 -4.84
C GLU A 45 11.61 4.99 -5.33
N ALA A 46 12.64 5.04 -4.47
CA ALA A 46 13.98 4.54 -4.79
C ALA A 46 14.14 3.01 -4.70
N ASN A 47 13.21 2.31 -4.02
CA ASN A 47 13.32 0.89 -3.66
C ASN A 47 12.12 0.04 -4.11
N LEU A 48 11.34 0.53 -5.08
CA LEU A 48 10.23 -0.23 -5.65
C LEU A 48 10.74 -1.46 -6.42
N PRO A 49 10.04 -2.61 -6.31
CA PRO A 49 10.18 -3.69 -7.29
C PRO A 49 9.97 -3.16 -8.72
N CYS A 50 10.66 -3.74 -9.71
CA CYS A 50 10.49 -3.35 -11.12
C CYS A 50 9.06 -3.58 -11.64
N THR A 51 8.33 -4.51 -11.04
CA THR A 51 6.92 -4.82 -11.27
C THR A 51 5.95 -3.83 -10.65
N CYS A 52 6.44 -2.85 -9.86
CA CYS A 52 5.61 -1.94 -9.08
C CYS A 52 5.77 -0.48 -9.54
N LYS A 53 4.66 0.28 -9.51
CA LYS A 53 4.65 1.72 -9.73
C LYS A 53 3.74 2.41 -8.72
N VAL A 54 4.23 3.50 -8.13
CA VAL A 54 3.47 4.31 -7.17
C VAL A 54 3.03 5.61 -7.83
N HIS A 55 1.82 6.06 -7.52
CA HIS A 55 1.23 7.31 -7.98
C HIS A 55 0.54 8.02 -6.81
N PHE A 56 0.81 9.32 -6.65
CA PHE A 56 0.16 10.17 -5.66
C PHE A 56 -0.84 11.11 -6.37
N PRO A 57 -2.16 10.85 -6.31
CA PRO A 57 -3.15 11.69 -6.97
C PRO A 57 -3.12 13.15 -6.50
N ASP A 58 -2.80 13.38 -5.22
CA ASP A 58 -2.57 14.70 -4.66
C ASP A 58 -1.18 14.73 -3.99
N PRO A 59 -0.22 15.54 -4.48
CA PRO A 59 1.13 15.61 -3.92
C PRO A 59 1.17 16.17 -2.50
N ASN A 60 0.06 16.75 -2.00
CA ASN A 60 -0.05 17.22 -0.62
C ASN A 60 -0.59 16.13 0.32
N LYS A 61 -1.10 15.01 -0.20
CA LYS A 61 -1.68 13.91 0.58
C LYS A 61 -0.79 12.68 0.50
N LEU A 62 0.40 12.76 1.10
CA LEU A 62 1.34 11.62 1.15
C LEU A 62 0.78 10.39 1.88
N HIS A 63 -0.27 10.56 2.69
CA HIS A 63 -0.96 9.47 3.39
C HIS A 63 -1.93 8.70 2.48
N CYS A 64 -2.14 9.12 1.23
CA CYS A 64 -3.03 8.45 0.29
C CYS A 64 -2.33 8.30 -1.06
N PHE A 65 -2.10 7.06 -1.48
CA PHE A 65 -1.45 6.78 -2.76
C PHE A 65 -2.02 5.54 -3.43
N GLN A 66 -1.80 5.45 -4.73
CA GLN A 66 -2.13 4.30 -5.54
C GLN A 66 -0.85 3.53 -5.88
N LEU A 67 -0.89 2.22 -5.72
CA LEU A 67 0.13 1.28 -6.16
C LEU A 67 -0.42 0.48 -7.33
N THR A 68 0.36 0.36 -8.40
CA THR A 68 0.11 -0.59 -9.49
C THR A 68 1.15 -1.70 -9.41
N VAL A 69 0.69 -2.94 -9.32
CA VAL A 69 1.52 -4.15 -9.41
C VAL A 69 1.26 -4.79 -10.77
N THR A 70 2.34 -5.08 -11.50
CA THR A 70 2.32 -5.78 -12.79
C THR A 70 3.24 -7.00 -12.70
N PRO A 71 2.73 -8.15 -12.24
CA PRO A 71 3.54 -9.37 -12.12
C PRO A 71 4.11 -9.77 -13.48
N ASP A 72 5.36 -10.21 -13.49
CA ASP A 72 6.09 -10.69 -14.67
C ASP A 72 6.24 -12.21 -14.70
N GLU A 73 5.71 -12.92 -13.70
CA GLU A 73 5.67 -14.37 -13.59
C GLU A 73 4.36 -14.86 -12.93
N GLY A 74 4.22 -16.19 -12.83
CA GLY A 74 3.08 -16.83 -12.15
C GLY A 74 1.75 -16.74 -12.91
N TYR A 75 0.65 -17.04 -12.22
CA TYR A 75 -0.69 -17.06 -12.83
C TYR A 75 -1.17 -15.68 -13.29
N TYR A 76 -0.65 -14.62 -12.69
CA TYR A 76 -1.13 -13.26 -12.90
C TYR A 76 -0.22 -12.43 -13.81
N GLN A 77 0.71 -13.10 -14.50
CA GLN A 77 1.67 -12.48 -15.40
C GLN A 77 0.99 -11.57 -16.42
N GLY A 78 1.48 -10.33 -16.53
CA GLY A 78 1.01 -9.34 -17.48
C GLY A 78 -0.30 -8.62 -17.09
N GLY A 79 -0.96 -9.01 -16.00
CA GLY A 79 -2.07 -8.26 -15.43
C GLY A 79 -1.60 -7.01 -14.69
N LYS A 80 -2.44 -5.96 -14.66
CA LYS A 80 -2.19 -4.71 -13.91
C LYS A 80 -3.21 -4.56 -12.79
N PHE A 81 -2.73 -4.68 -11.56
CA PHE A 81 -3.58 -4.65 -10.36
C PHE A 81 -3.32 -3.36 -9.58
N GLN A 82 -4.38 -2.58 -9.39
CA GLN A 82 -4.32 -1.30 -8.69
C GLN A 82 -4.76 -1.47 -7.24
N PHE A 83 -4.01 -0.84 -6.35
CA PHE A 83 -4.26 -0.83 -4.91
C PHE A 83 -4.31 0.62 -4.43
N GLU A 84 -5.24 0.91 -3.55
CA GLU A 84 -5.28 2.17 -2.80
C GLU A 84 -4.76 1.93 -1.39
N THR A 85 -3.83 2.77 -0.94
CA THR A 85 -3.28 2.73 0.41
C THR A 85 -3.60 4.05 1.12
N GLU A 86 -4.19 3.94 2.31
CA GLU A 86 -4.49 5.04 3.21
C GLU A 86 -3.75 4.85 4.54
N VAL A 87 -2.90 5.81 4.89
CA VAL A 87 -2.08 5.78 6.10
C VAL A 87 -2.81 6.56 7.23
N PRO A 88 -3.27 5.88 8.29
CA PRO A 88 -4.07 6.50 9.33
C PRO A 88 -3.24 7.48 10.17
N ASP A 89 -3.90 8.41 10.87
CA ASP A 89 -3.22 9.39 11.75
C ASP A 89 -2.39 8.72 12.87
N ALA A 90 -2.78 7.50 13.28
CA ALA A 90 -2.08 6.70 14.29
C ALA A 90 -0.81 5.98 13.75
N TYR A 91 -0.46 6.16 12.48
CA TYR A 91 0.77 5.61 11.91
C TYR A 91 2.02 6.16 12.63
N ASN A 92 3.01 5.33 12.96
CA ASN A 92 3.26 3.93 12.57
C ASN A 92 2.83 2.89 13.63
N MET A 93 1.97 3.26 14.58
CA MET A 93 1.47 2.31 15.59
C MET A 93 0.40 1.37 15.01
N VAL A 94 -0.38 1.87 14.04
CA VAL A 94 -1.42 1.13 13.31
C VAL A 94 -0.98 0.98 11.85
N PRO A 95 -1.21 -0.17 11.20
CA PRO A 95 -0.86 -0.38 9.79
C PRO A 95 -1.62 0.56 8.85
N PRO A 96 -1.08 0.81 7.64
CA PRO A 96 -1.86 1.38 6.54
C PRO A 96 -3.06 0.48 6.19
N LYS A 97 -4.16 1.10 5.78
CA LYS A 97 -5.29 0.39 5.17
C LYS A 97 -5.02 0.24 3.68
N VAL A 98 -5.17 -0.98 3.17
CA VAL A 98 -4.97 -1.25 1.74
C VAL A 98 -6.21 -1.91 1.16
N LYS A 99 -6.63 -1.45 -0.01
CA LYS A 99 -7.73 -2.04 -0.77
C LYS A 99 -7.31 -2.28 -2.23
N CYS A 100 -7.61 -3.45 -2.76
CA CYS A 100 -7.47 -3.70 -4.19
C CYS A 100 -8.65 -3.04 -4.94
N LEU A 101 -8.35 -2.24 -5.95
CA LEU A 101 -9.33 -1.57 -6.81
C LEU A 101 -9.67 -2.41 -8.04
N THR A 102 -8.78 -3.32 -8.43
CA THR A 102 -8.95 -4.19 -9.59
C THR A 102 -9.68 -5.47 -9.19
N LYS A 103 -10.79 -5.78 -9.86
CA LYS A 103 -11.48 -7.05 -9.70
C LYS A 103 -10.56 -8.21 -10.14
N ILE A 104 -10.37 -9.20 -9.28
CA ILE A 104 -9.40 -10.29 -9.47
C ILE A 104 -9.93 -11.63 -8.97
N TRP A 105 -9.57 -12.72 -9.64
CA TRP A 105 -9.79 -14.08 -9.17
C TRP A 105 -8.53 -14.58 -8.43
N HIS A 106 -8.47 -14.37 -7.11
CA HIS A 106 -7.28 -14.61 -6.29
C HIS A 106 -7.63 -15.20 -4.92
N PRO A 107 -6.87 -16.16 -4.36
CA PRO A 107 -7.20 -16.76 -3.06
C PRO A 107 -7.03 -15.79 -1.87
N ASN A 108 -6.05 -14.88 -1.92
CA ASN A 108 -5.80 -13.91 -0.83
C ASN A 108 -6.34 -12.49 -1.08
N ILE A 109 -7.04 -12.24 -2.21
CA ILE A 109 -7.64 -10.95 -2.54
C ILE A 109 -9.07 -11.20 -3.02
N THR A 110 -10.06 -10.58 -2.38
CA THR A 110 -11.46 -10.75 -2.77
C THR A 110 -11.80 -9.92 -4.01
N GLU A 111 -12.85 -10.30 -4.72
CA GLU A 111 -13.33 -9.53 -5.88
C GLU A 111 -13.80 -8.10 -5.51
N THR A 112 -14.13 -7.87 -4.23
CA THR A 112 -14.53 -6.57 -3.68
C THR A 112 -13.35 -5.72 -3.17
N GLY A 113 -12.15 -6.32 -3.13
CA GLY A 113 -10.91 -5.61 -2.89
C GLY A 113 -10.27 -5.78 -1.52
N GLU A 114 -10.79 -6.69 -0.68
CA GLU A 114 -10.19 -7.00 0.62
C GLU A 114 -8.95 -7.88 0.43
N ILE A 115 -7.94 -7.71 1.29
CA ILE A 115 -6.63 -8.34 1.14
C ILE A 115 -6.27 -9.07 2.43
N CYS A 116 -5.88 -10.33 2.30
CA CYS A 116 -5.25 -11.07 3.39
C CYS A 116 -3.73 -10.99 3.25
N LEU A 117 -3.13 -10.07 3.99
CA LEU A 117 -1.67 -9.94 4.10
C LEU A 117 -1.33 -9.82 5.58
N SER A 118 -0.58 -10.78 6.11
CA SER A 118 -0.34 -10.89 7.56
C SER A 118 0.28 -9.62 8.16
N LEU A 119 1.19 -8.97 7.44
CA LEU A 119 1.85 -7.74 7.90
C LEU A 119 0.88 -6.56 8.13
N LEU A 120 -0.33 -6.59 7.55
CA LEU A 120 -1.36 -5.57 7.74
C LEU A 120 -2.29 -5.86 8.94
N ARG A 121 -2.08 -6.96 9.66
CA ARG A 121 -2.86 -7.30 10.86
C ARG A 121 -2.35 -6.49 12.05
N GLU A 122 -3.21 -5.69 12.67
CA GLU A 122 -2.87 -4.84 13.83
C GLU A 122 -2.48 -5.66 15.06
N HIS A 123 -3.15 -6.80 15.28
CA HIS A 123 -2.86 -7.74 16.35
C HIS A 123 -2.64 -9.11 15.74
N SER A 124 -1.40 -9.62 15.81
CA SER A 124 -1.06 -10.96 15.35
C SER A 124 -0.39 -11.74 16.46
N ILE A 125 -0.92 -12.92 16.75
CA ILE A 125 -0.45 -13.81 17.84
C ILE A 125 0.89 -14.46 17.46
N ASP A 126 1.11 -14.69 16.17
CA ASP A 126 2.30 -15.33 15.59
C ASP A 126 3.51 -14.38 15.40
N GLY A 127 3.36 -13.09 15.73
CA GLY A 127 4.39 -12.08 15.55
C GLY A 127 4.65 -11.64 14.09
N THR A 128 3.85 -12.11 13.12
CA THR A 128 4.01 -11.73 11.70
C THR A 128 3.32 -10.42 11.32
N GLY A 129 2.44 -9.93 12.21
CA GLY A 129 1.61 -8.73 12.09
C GLY A 129 2.35 -7.41 11.93
N TRP A 130 1.59 -6.32 11.99
CA TRP A 130 2.14 -4.98 11.94
C TRP A 130 3.02 -4.70 13.16
N ALA A 131 4.14 -4.02 12.92
CA ALA A 131 5.03 -3.52 13.96
C ALA A 131 5.52 -2.13 13.54
N PRO A 132 5.78 -1.20 14.47
CA PRO A 132 6.31 0.13 14.16
C PRO A 132 7.67 0.12 13.43
N THR A 133 8.35 -1.03 13.37
CA THR A 133 9.58 -1.23 12.59
C THR A 133 9.33 -1.47 11.10
N ARG A 134 8.09 -1.77 10.70
CA ARG A 134 7.67 -1.92 9.30
C ARG A 134 7.34 -0.55 8.70
N THR A 135 7.57 -0.42 7.41
CA THR A 135 7.44 0.81 6.62
C THR A 135 6.53 0.60 5.41
N LEU A 136 6.21 1.67 4.69
CA LEU A 136 5.46 1.59 3.42
C LEU A 136 6.17 0.70 2.38
N LYS A 137 7.50 0.63 2.40
CA LYS A 137 8.27 -0.28 1.54
C LYS A 137 7.85 -1.73 1.79
N ASP A 138 7.80 -2.16 3.05
CA ASP A 138 7.45 -3.55 3.41
C ASP A 138 6.02 -3.91 2.95
N VAL A 139 5.10 -2.95 3.03
CA VAL A 139 3.73 -3.11 2.52
C VAL A 139 3.73 -3.35 1.01
N VAL A 140 4.45 -2.52 0.25
CA VAL A 140 4.52 -2.67 -1.22
C VAL A 140 5.16 -4.00 -1.62
N TRP A 141 6.25 -4.39 -0.97
CA TRP A 141 6.89 -5.68 -1.22
C TRP A 141 5.95 -6.86 -0.89
N GLY A 142 5.24 -6.80 0.24
CA GLY A 142 4.27 -7.82 0.60
C GLY A 142 3.11 -7.94 -0.40
N LEU A 143 2.58 -6.81 -0.89
CA LEU A 143 1.53 -6.80 -1.92
C LEU A 143 2.03 -7.37 -3.26
N ASN A 144 3.27 -7.07 -3.66
CA ASN A 144 3.87 -7.68 -4.84
C ASN A 144 4.02 -9.19 -4.69
N SER A 145 4.47 -9.66 -3.52
CA SER A 145 4.66 -11.09 -3.25
C SER A 145 3.36 -11.89 -3.15
N LEU A 146 2.18 -11.26 -2.99
CA LEU A 146 0.89 -11.97 -3.07
C LEU A 146 0.68 -12.66 -4.42
N PHE A 147 1.32 -12.16 -5.47
CA PHE A 147 1.25 -12.75 -6.81
C PHE A 147 2.31 -13.82 -7.06
N THR A 148 3.25 -14.01 -6.13
CA THR A 148 4.37 -14.94 -6.22
C THR A 148 4.48 -15.78 -4.94
N ASP A 149 5.45 -15.49 -4.07
CA ASP A 149 5.84 -16.33 -2.93
C ASP A 149 4.78 -16.40 -1.81
N LEU A 150 3.96 -15.36 -1.67
CA LEU A 150 2.89 -15.28 -0.67
C LEU A 150 1.52 -15.67 -1.24
N LEU A 151 1.47 -16.16 -2.49
CA LEU A 151 0.25 -16.75 -3.04
C LEU A 151 -0.08 -18.03 -2.28
N ASN A 152 -1.10 -17.98 -1.42
CA ASN A 152 -1.44 -19.08 -0.53
C ASN A 152 -2.89 -19.57 -0.72
N PHE A 153 -3.05 -20.88 -0.88
CA PHE A 153 -4.32 -21.57 -1.05
C PHE A 153 -4.79 -22.30 0.22
N ASP A 154 -3.96 -22.43 1.27
CA ASP A 154 -4.26 -23.21 2.47
C ASP A 154 -5.16 -22.46 3.47
N ASP A 155 -4.96 -21.14 3.61
CA ASP A 155 -5.80 -20.25 4.44
C ASP A 155 -6.28 -19.04 3.60
N PRO A 156 -7.16 -19.29 2.61
CA PRO A 156 -7.56 -18.28 1.63
C PRO A 156 -8.64 -17.36 2.20
N LEU A 157 -8.60 -16.09 1.78
CA LEU A 157 -9.71 -15.16 2.03
C LEU A 157 -10.87 -15.41 1.06
N ASN A 158 -10.55 -15.81 -0.18
CA ASN A 158 -11.49 -16.21 -1.20
C ASN A 158 -11.47 -17.74 -1.33
N ILE A 159 -12.37 -18.39 -0.59
CA ILE A 159 -12.50 -19.85 -0.54
C ILE A 159 -12.83 -20.41 -1.93
N GLU A 160 -13.69 -19.74 -2.70
CA GLU A 160 -14.08 -20.21 -4.04
C GLU A 160 -12.90 -20.26 -5.01
N ALA A 161 -12.01 -19.26 -4.96
CA ALA A 161 -10.80 -19.25 -5.78
C ALA A 161 -9.86 -20.41 -5.42
N ALA A 162 -9.74 -20.74 -4.13
CA ALA A 162 -8.91 -21.84 -3.67
C ALA A 162 -9.51 -23.22 -3.99
N GLU A 163 -10.81 -23.41 -3.76
CA GLU A 163 -11.50 -24.65 -4.14
C GLU A 163 -11.48 -24.88 -5.66
N HIS A 164 -11.58 -23.79 -6.44
CA HIS A 164 -11.45 -23.87 -7.89
C HIS A 164 -10.06 -24.37 -8.28
N HIS A 165 -8.99 -23.79 -7.71
CA HIS A 165 -7.62 -24.25 -7.96
C HIS A 165 -7.39 -25.70 -7.54
N LEU A 166 -7.95 -26.12 -6.41
CA LEU A 166 -7.85 -27.49 -5.92
C LEU A 166 -8.52 -28.49 -6.86
N ARG A 167 -9.68 -28.11 -7.42
CA ARG A 167 -10.46 -28.96 -8.32
C ARG A 167 -9.86 -29.07 -9.72
N ASP A 168 -9.48 -27.93 -10.29
CA ASP A 168 -8.95 -27.85 -11.65
C ASP A 168 -8.01 -26.65 -11.81
N LYS A 169 -6.71 -26.95 -11.91
CA LYS A 169 -5.65 -25.93 -12.06
C LYS A 169 -5.59 -25.33 -13.45
N GLU A 170 -6.13 -26.00 -14.47
CA GLU A 170 -6.17 -25.48 -15.84
C GLU A 170 -7.35 -24.54 -16.00
N ASP A 171 -8.54 -24.92 -15.52
CA ASP A 171 -9.71 -24.03 -15.55
C ASP A 171 -9.52 -22.80 -14.65
N PHE A 172 -8.86 -22.96 -13.50
CA PHE A 172 -8.45 -21.83 -12.67
C PHE A 172 -7.61 -20.82 -13.46
N ARG A 173 -6.62 -21.30 -14.23
CA ARG A 173 -5.78 -20.45 -15.07
C ARG A 173 -6.59 -19.73 -16.15
N ASN A 174 -7.47 -20.46 -16.84
CA ASN A 174 -8.34 -19.86 -17.86
C ASN A 174 -9.23 -18.76 -17.29
N LYS A 175 -9.77 -18.96 -16.08
CA LYS A 175 -10.56 -17.95 -15.38
C LYS A 175 -9.72 -16.73 -14.97
N VAL A 176 -8.51 -16.94 -14.46
CA VAL A 176 -7.58 -15.83 -14.15
C VAL A 176 -7.27 -15.01 -15.41
N ASP A 177 -6.97 -15.66 -16.53
CA ASP A 177 -6.72 -15.00 -17.82
C ASP A 177 -7.92 -14.19 -18.32
N ASP A 178 -9.13 -14.73 -18.18
CA ASP A 178 -10.37 -14.03 -18.52
C ASP A 178 -10.57 -12.78 -17.64
N TYR A 179 -10.33 -12.90 -16.33
CA TYR A 179 -10.40 -11.76 -15.41
C TYR A 179 -9.36 -10.69 -15.75
N ILE A 180 -8.13 -11.08 -16.07
CA ILE A 180 -7.08 -10.15 -16.48
C ILE A 180 -7.50 -9.40 -17.75
N LYS A 181 -7.99 -10.12 -18.76
CA LYS A 181 -8.45 -9.52 -20.03
C LYS A 181 -9.59 -8.52 -19.82
N ARG A 182 -10.51 -8.79 -18.87
CA ARG A 182 -11.68 -7.95 -18.62
C ARG A 182 -11.40 -6.74 -17.73
N TYR A 183 -10.53 -6.89 -16.74
CA TYR A 183 -10.43 -5.92 -15.63
C TYR A 183 -9.02 -5.37 -15.40
N ALA A 184 -7.96 -5.97 -15.94
CA ALA A 184 -6.58 -5.70 -15.55
C ALA A 184 -5.61 -5.53 -16.75
N ARG A 185 -6.09 -5.00 -17.87
CA ARG A 185 -5.27 -4.69 -19.08
C ARG A 185 -4.53 -3.36 -18.97
#